data_AF-G5N7B5-F1
#
_entry.id   AF-G5N7B5-F1
#
_cell.length_a   1.000
_cell.length_b   1.000
_cell.length_c   1.000
_cell.angle_alpha   90.00
_cell.angle_beta   90.00
_cell.angle_gamma   90.00
#
_symmetry.space_group_name_H-M   'P 1'
#
loop_
_entity.id
_entity.type
_entity.pdbx_description
1 polymer ?
#
loop_
_entity_poly.entity_id
_entity_poly.type
_entity_poly.pdbx_seq_one_letter_code
_entity_poly.pdbx_strand_id
1 'polypeptide(L)'
;MNVSVVTERRTPAYSSLAAGELNGLVARALLTEARLTPKPGLVDIRNSGAHRDMDLAAFERSTTAIAPWMEKFFIMGNNTAALAAENVLVMLRPLGMACENDMLQATNGVNTHRGAIFAFGLLSAAIGRLLARGEPLEQNRICDQVARLSRNIVAHELSAKKAGKLTKSETHFQCYGLSGARGEAESGFRTVRTQALPVFNRVVQEHDDTHLALLQTLLHLMAWNDDTNLVSRGGLEGLYYVQQQAQKLLWQGGVLVEGGIEAMQSLDDELILRNLSPGGSADLLAVTWFLSHFPAGSLYPE
;
A
#
# COMPACT_ATOMS: atom_id res chain seq x y z
N MET A 1 39.92 16.44 23.16
CA MET A 1 39.81 14.99 22.90
C MET A 1 38.59 14.79 22.02
N ASN A 2 38.82 14.52 20.74
CA ASN A 2 37.76 14.24 19.76
C ASN A 2 37.24 12.84 20.01
N VAL A 3 35.96 12.71 20.38
CA VAL A 3 35.27 11.42 20.34
C VAL A 3 34.50 11.38 19.03
N SER A 4 35.10 10.70 18.06
CA SER A 4 34.48 10.34 16.80
C SER A 4 33.31 9.39 17.08
N VAL A 5 32.08 9.89 17.00
CA VAL A 5 30.88 9.05 16.94
C VAL A 5 30.87 8.38 15.57
N VAL A 6 31.39 7.16 15.51
CA VAL A 6 31.26 6.28 14.36
C VAL A 6 29.78 5.87 14.29
N THR A 7 29.01 6.57 13.45
CA THR A 7 27.71 6.08 13.00
C THR A 7 27.96 4.88 12.11
N GLU A 8 27.74 3.67 12.64
CA GLU A 8 27.69 2.45 11.84
C GLU A 8 26.54 2.58 10.83
N ARG A 9 26.91 2.89 9.58
CA ARG A 9 26.03 2.77 8.42
C ARG A 9 25.65 1.30 8.26
N ARG A 10 24.42 0.94 8.64
CA ARG A 10 23.79 -0.28 8.12
C ARG A 10 23.64 -0.12 6.61
N THR A 11 24.55 -0.74 5.87
CA THR A 11 24.35 -1.03 4.45
C THR A 11 24.46 -2.54 4.31
N PRO A 12 23.41 -3.16 3.76
CA PRO A 12 23.60 -3.87 2.53
C PRO A 12 22.79 -3.17 1.47
N ALA A 13 23.47 -2.64 0.45
CA ALA A 13 22.82 -2.46 -0.82
C ALA A 13 22.37 -3.86 -1.23
N TYR A 14 21.07 -4.10 -1.35
CA TYR A 14 20.57 -5.35 -1.92
C TYR A 14 21.04 -5.41 -3.38
N SER A 15 22.25 -5.93 -3.59
CA SER A 15 22.83 -6.20 -4.92
C SER A 15 22.23 -7.45 -5.55
N SER A 16 21.45 -8.21 -4.78
CA SER A 16 20.72 -9.40 -5.21
C SER A 16 19.50 -9.60 -4.31
N LEU A 17 18.34 -9.81 -4.91
CA LEU A 17 17.12 -10.31 -4.26
C LEU A 17 16.57 -11.41 -5.17
N ALA A 18 16.46 -12.63 -4.66
CA ALA A 18 15.86 -13.72 -5.40
C ALA A 18 14.34 -13.57 -5.46
N ALA A 19 13.70 -14.08 -6.52
CA ALA A 19 12.25 -13.99 -6.68
C ALA A 19 11.47 -14.64 -5.51
N GLY A 20 11.98 -15.75 -4.96
CA GLY A 20 11.39 -16.39 -3.78
C GLY A 20 11.44 -15.53 -2.51
N GLU A 21 12.50 -14.73 -2.33
CA GLU A 21 12.60 -13.79 -1.20
C GLU A 21 11.59 -12.65 -1.33
N LEU A 22 11.36 -12.18 -2.56
CA LEU A 22 10.33 -11.18 -2.86
C LEU A 22 8.92 -11.71 -2.57
N ASN A 23 8.60 -12.95 -2.99
CA ASN A 23 7.32 -13.60 -2.68
C ASN A 23 7.09 -13.64 -1.16
N GLY A 24 8.10 -14.07 -0.40
CA GLY A 24 8.04 -14.12 1.06
C GLY A 24 7.89 -12.74 1.71
N LEU A 25 8.54 -11.71 1.15
CA LEU A 25 8.43 -10.35 1.68
C LEU A 25 7.04 -9.74 1.44
N VAL A 26 6.46 -9.94 0.26
CA VAL A 26 5.08 -9.51 -0.03
C VAL A 26 4.07 -10.27 0.83
N ALA A 27 4.23 -11.59 0.99
CA ALA A 27 3.38 -12.39 1.87
C ALA A 27 3.40 -11.86 3.32
N ARG A 28 4.59 -11.54 3.85
CA ARG A 28 4.71 -10.93 5.17
C ARG A 28 4.05 -9.56 5.23
N ALA A 29 4.22 -8.71 4.22
CA ALA A 29 3.58 -7.39 4.19
C ALA A 29 2.05 -7.48 4.28
N LEU A 30 1.44 -8.37 3.49
CA LEU A 30 0.00 -8.61 3.49
C LEU A 30 -0.48 -9.20 4.83
N LEU A 31 0.21 -10.20 5.37
CA LEU A 31 -0.17 -10.80 6.65
C LEU A 31 0.03 -9.84 7.83
N THR A 32 1.10 -9.04 7.82
CA THR A 32 1.37 -8.04 8.85
C THR A 32 0.29 -6.97 8.85
N GLU A 33 -0.13 -6.49 7.68
CA GLU A 33 -1.27 -5.57 7.57
C GLU A 33 -2.56 -6.26 8.05
N ALA A 34 -2.87 -7.46 7.55
CA ALA A 34 -4.12 -8.15 7.88
C ALA A 34 -4.26 -8.46 9.38
N ARG A 35 -3.14 -8.74 10.07
CA ARG A 35 -3.10 -9.11 11.49
C ARG A 35 -2.90 -7.93 12.45
N LEU A 36 -2.57 -6.75 11.96
CA LEU A 36 -2.46 -5.55 12.80
C LEU A 36 -3.81 -5.28 13.47
N THR A 37 -3.84 -4.92 14.75
CA THR A 37 -5.09 -4.63 15.47
C THR A 37 -4.88 -3.57 16.57
N PRO A 38 -5.82 -2.63 16.78
CA PRO A 38 -7.06 -2.42 16.04
C PRO A 38 -6.85 -1.78 14.65
N LYS A 39 -7.65 -2.14 13.66
CA LYS A 39 -7.69 -1.43 12.36
C LYS A 39 -9.09 -0.87 12.07
N PRO A 40 -9.34 0.42 12.33
CA PRO A 40 -10.68 0.98 12.25
C PRO A 40 -11.42 0.74 10.92
N GLY A 41 -12.55 0.03 10.99
CA GLY A 41 -13.41 -0.28 9.84
C GLY A 41 -12.82 -1.29 8.84
N LEU A 42 -11.66 -1.88 9.14
CA LEU A 42 -10.95 -2.87 8.33
C LEU A 42 -11.03 -4.24 8.99
N VAL A 43 -10.80 -5.29 8.21
CA VAL A 43 -10.66 -6.66 8.74
C VAL A 43 -9.36 -6.76 9.54
N ASP A 44 -9.41 -7.25 10.77
CA ASP A 44 -8.25 -7.55 11.59
C ASP A 44 -8.44 -8.81 12.47
N ILE A 45 -7.60 -8.99 13.50
CA ILE A 45 -7.74 -10.09 14.47
C ILE A 45 -9.00 -9.93 15.34
N ARG A 46 -9.44 -8.69 15.61
CA ARG A 46 -10.56 -8.38 16.48
C ARG A 46 -11.89 -8.63 15.78
N ASN A 47 -12.02 -8.25 14.50
CA ASN A 47 -13.29 -8.33 13.77
C ASN A 47 -13.14 -8.26 12.23
N SER A 48 -14.27 -8.37 11.51
CA SER A 48 -14.36 -8.27 10.04
C SER A 48 -14.47 -6.82 9.51
N GLY A 49 -14.25 -5.81 10.35
CA GLY A 49 -14.46 -4.41 10.03
C GLY A 49 -15.88 -4.13 9.55
N ALA A 50 -16.00 -3.18 8.62
CA ALA A 50 -17.29 -2.85 7.98
C ALA A 50 -17.77 -3.92 6.99
N HIS A 51 -17.09 -5.07 6.85
CA HIS A 51 -17.39 -6.08 5.85
C HIS A 51 -18.26 -7.22 6.43
N ARG A 52 -19.02 -7.86 5.53
CA ARG A 52 -19.87 -9.03 5.86
C ARG A 52 -19.51 -10.27 5.05
N ASP A 53 -18.64 -10.09 4.08
CA ASP A 53 -18.24 -11.06 3.05
C ASP A 53 -16.78 -11.53 3.24
N MET A 54 -16.00 -10.89 4.11
CA MET A 54 -14.61 -11.24 4.38
C MET A 54 -14.27 -11.20 5.87
N ASP A 55 -13.27 -12.00 6.24
CA ASP A 55 -12.69 -12.12 7.57
C ASP A 55 -11.16 -12.32 7.44
N LEU A 56 -10.47 -12.41 8.58
CA LEU A 56 -9.02 -12.61 8.59
C LEU A 56 -8.60 -13.87 7.83
N ALA A 57 -9.37 -14.97 7.96
CA ALA A 57 -9.07 -16.22 7.27
C ALA A 57 -9.16 -16.07 5.74
N ALA A 58 -10.08 -15.24 5.23
CA ALA A 58 -10.14 -14.90 3.81
C ALA A 58 -8.90 -14.12 3.34
N PHE A 59 -8.40 -13.19 4.16
CA PHE A 59 -7.15 -12.46 3.89
C PHE A 59 -5.92 -13.40 3.88
N GLU A 60 -5.87 -14.39 4.78
CA GLU A 60 -4.78 -15.37 4.81
C GLU A 60 -4.79 -16.30 3.59
N ARG A 61 -5.97 -16.79 3.18
CA ARG A 61 -6.14 -17.57 1.93
C ARG A 61 -5.76 -16.74 0.71
N SER A 62 -6.23 -15.49 0.66
CA SER A 62 -5.91 -14.53 -0.39
C SER A 62 -4.40 -14.29 -0.52
N THR A 63 -3.72 -14.08 0.61
CA THR A 63 -2.26 -13.89 0.63
C THR A 63 -1.51 -15.10 0.07
N THR A 64 -1.94 -16.30 0.45
CA THR A 64 -1.35 -17.56 -0.05
C THR A 64 -1.53 -17.69 -1.56
N ALA A 65 -2.66 -17.25 -2.11
CA ALA A 65 -2.92 -17.27 -3.55
C ALA A 65 -2.10 -16.21 -4.31
N ILE A 66 -1.92 -15.02 -3.73
CA ILE A 66 -1.28 -13.86 -4.39
C ILE A 66 0.24 -13.96 -4.37
N ALA A 67 0.86 -14.32 -3.24
CA ALA A 67 2.30 -14.20 -3.05
C ALA A 67 3.16 -14.89 -4.16
N PRO A 68 2.81 -16.09 -4.65
CA PRO A 68 3.56 -16.74 -5.73
C PRO A 68 3.52 -15.97 -7.06
N TRP A 69 2.53 -15.10 -7.29
CA TRP A 69 2.47 -14.29 -8.52
C TRP A 69 3.55 -13.21 -8.57
N MET A 70 4.10 -12.78 -7.44
CA MET A 70 5.08 -11.69 -7.39
C MET A 70 6.35 -12.03 -8.19
N GLU A 71 6.76 -13.29 -8.19
CA GLU A 71 7.83 -13.82 -9.04
C GLU A 71 7.55 -13.59 -10.54
N LYS A 72 6.31 -13.78 -11.00
CA LYS A 72 5.95 -13.57 -12.41
C LYS A 72 6.04 -12.09 -12.79
N PHE A 73 5.60 -11.18 -11.91
CA PHE A 73 5.76 -9.74 -12.11
C PHE A 73 7.23 -9.33 -12.14
N PHE A 74 8.02 -9.87 -11.21
CA PHE A 74 9.46 -9.67 -11.13
C PHE A 74 10.18 -10.12 -12.40
N ILE A 75 9.91 -11.35 -12.87
CA ILE A 75 10.50 -11.90 -14.10
C ILE A 75 10.10 -11.04 -15.30
N MET A 76 8.84 -10.62 -15.40
CA MET A 76 8.40 -9.73 -16.47
C MET A 76 9.15 -8.39 -16.43
N GLY A 77 9.29 -7.78 -15.25
CA GLY A 77 10.06 -6.55 -15.07
C GLY A 77 11.54 -6.71 -15.47
N ASN A 78 12.16 -7.84 -15.10
CA ASN A 78 13.53 -8.17 -15.45
C ASN A 78 13.71 -8.32 -16.97
N ASN A 79 12.89 -9.16 -17.61
CA ASN A 79 12.96 -9.45 -19.05
C ASN A 79 12.67 -8.22 -19.93
N THR A 80 11.91 -7.26 -19.39
CA THR A 80 11.54 -6.03 -20.12
C THR A 80 12.41 -4.83 -19.75
N ALA A 81 13.52 -5.04 -19.04
CA ALA A 81 14.35 -3.94 -18.56
C ALA A 81 14.99 -3.07 -19.66
N ALA A 82 15.14 -3.60 -20.88
CA ALA A 82 15.60 -2.83 -22.04
C ALA A 82 14.50 -1.95 -22.67
N LEU A 83 13.22 -2.20 -22.36
CA LEU A 83 12.10 -1.43 -22.91
C LEU A 83 11.89 -0.11 -22.16
N ALA A 84 11.23 0.84 -22.84
CA ALA A 84 10.68 2.02 -22.19
C ALA A 84 9.66 1.60 -21.13
N ALA A 85 9.73 2.19 -19.94
CA ALA A 85 8.97 1.72 -18.78
C ALA A 85 7.45 1.84 -18.99
N GLU A 86 7.00 2.92 -19.64
CA GLU A 86 5.59 3.16 -19.97
C GLU A 86 4.98 2.06 -20.86
N ASN A 87 5.80 1.32 -21.62
CA ASN A 87 5.35 0.22 -22.47
C ASN A 87 5.23 -1.11 -21.74
N VAL A 88 5.70 -1.21 -20.49
CA VAL A 88 5.70 -2.46 -19.73
C VAL A 88 4.37 -2.69 -19.02
N LEU A 89 3.66 -1.64 -18.62
CA LEU A 89 2.39 -1.76 -17.88
C LEU A 89 1.36 -2.63 -18.61
N VAL A 90 1.24 -2.49 -19.93
CA VAL A 90 0.32 -3.30 -20.74
C VAL A 90 0.67 -4.79 -20.70
N MET A 91 1.96 -5.13 -20.55
CA MET A 91 2.45 -6.51 -20.42
C MET A 91 2.19 -7.09 -19.01
N LEU A 92 2.10 -6.23 -17.99
CA LEU A 92 1.79 -6.65 -16.61
C LEU A 92 0.29 -6.92 -16.41
N ARG A 93 -0.59 -6.31 -17.21
CA ARG A 93 -2.06 -6.44 -17.04
C ARG A 93 -2.56 -7.89 -17.05
N PRO A 94 -2.18 -8.76 -18.00
CA PRO A 94 -2.66 -10.14 -18.00
C PRO A 94 -2.23 -10.91 -16.75
N LEU A 95 -1.03 -10.62 -16.20
CA LEU A 95 -0.57 -11.21 -14.94
C LEU A 95 -1.43 -10.73 -13.76
N GLY A 96 -1.75 -9.43 -13.70
CA GLY A 96 -2.65 -8.86 -12.70
C GLY A 96 -4.05 -9.45 -12.74
N MET A 97 -4.62 -9.59 -13.93
CA MET A 97 -5.95 -10.20 -14.09
C MET A 97 -5.97 -11.68 -13.67
N ALA A 98 -4.92 -12.43 -14.02
CA ALA A 98 -4.81 -13.83 -13.61
C ALA A 98 -4.60 -13.96 -12.09
N CYS A 99 -3.76 -13.12 -11.49
CA CYS A 99 -3.58 -13.06 -10.04
C CYS A 99 -4.89 -12.67 -9.31
N GLU A 100 -5.65 -11.70 -9.84
CA GLU A 100 -6.96 -11.32 -9.29
C GLU A 100 -7.94 -12.50 -9.38
N ASN A 101 -7.94 -13.25 -10.48
CA ASN A 101 -8.79 -14.43 -10.62
C ASN A 101 -8.44 -15.54 -9.61
N ASP A 102 -7.15 -15.84 -9.41
CA ASP A 102 -6.71 -16.82 -8.42
C ASP A 102 -7.07 -16.39 -6.99
N MET A 103 -6.92 -15.09 -6.69
CA MET A 103 -7.39 -14.52 -5.42
C MET A 103 -8.89 -14.75 -5.24
N LEU A 104 -9.71 -14.39 -6.24
CA LEU A 104 -11.16 -14.54 -6.19
C LEU A 104 -11.56 -16.02 -6.02
N GLN A 105 -10.86 -16.96 -6.66
CA GLN A 105 -11.10 -18.38 -6.48
C GLN A 105 -10.80 -18.83 -5.04
N ALA A 106 -9.69 -18.36 -4.45
CA ALA A 106 -9.31 -18.68 -3.07
C ALA A 106 -10.23 -18.05 -2.00
N THR A 107 -10.97 -16.98 -2.36
CA THR A 107 -11.84 -16.22 -1.47
C THR A 107 -13.33 -16.37 -1.79
N ASN A 108 -13.72 -17.36 -2.58
CA ASN A 108 -15.12 -17.60 -2.97
C ASN A 108 -15.79 -16.38 -3.65
N GLY A 109 -15.03 -15.66 -4.48
CA GLY A 109 -15.49 -14.50 -5.25
C GLY A 109 -15.39 -13.17 -4.50
N VAL A 110 -14.80 -13.15 -3.30
CA VAL A 110 -14.70 -11.95 -2.47
C VAL A 110 -13.43 -11.17 -2.78
N ASN A 111 -13.57 -9.88 -3.07
CA ASN A 111 -12.44 -9.01 -3.36
C ASN A 111 -11.75 -8.55 -2.06
N THR A 112 -10.64 -9.19 -1.70
CA THR A 112 -9.87 -8.89 -0.48
C THR A 112 -8.67 -7.96 -0.73
N HIS A 113 -7.83 -8.28 -1.74
CA HIS A 113 -6.51 -7.66 -1.95
C HIS A 113 -6.31 -7.08 -3.35
N ARG A 114 -7.38 -6.71 -4.08
CA ARG A 114 -7.21 -6.21 -5.46
C ARG A 114 -6.31 -4.97 -5.56
N GLY A 115 -6.40 -4.05 -4.61
CA GLY A 115 -5.52 -2.88 -4.57
C GLY A 115 -4.07 -3.27 -4.27
N ALA A 116 -3.86 -4.15 -3.30
CA ALA A 116 -2.55 -4.73 -3.01
C ALA A 116 -1.94 -5.50 -4.22
N ILE A 117 -2.72 -6.29 -4.98
CA ILE A 117 -2.23 -6.97 -6.21
C ILE A 117 -1.68 -5.94 -7.20
N PHE A 118 -2.40 -4.84 -7.40
CA PHE A 118 -1.95 -3.76 -8.28
C PHE A 118 -0.65 -3.12 -7.77
N ALA A 119 -0.58 -2.77 -6.49
CA ALA A 119 0.60 -2.14 -5.90
C ALA A 119 1.82 -3.07 -5.90
N PHE A 120 1.68 -4.29 -5.37
CA PHE A 120 2.79 -5.25 -5.28
C PHE A 120 3.20 -5.82 -6.63
N GLY A 121 2.28 -5.94 -7.59
CA GLY A 121 2.64 -6.29 -8.97
C GLY A 121 3.56 -5.25 -9.61
N LEU A 122 3.27 -3.96 -9.42
CA LEU A 122 4.12 -2.87 -9.90
C LEU A 122 5.46 -2.79 -9.17
N LEU A 123 5.46 -2.91 -7.83
CA LEU A 123 6.69 -2.94 -7.03
C LEU A 123 7.59 -4.12 -7.42
N SER A 124 7.01 -5.30 -7.62
CA SER A 124 7.74 -6.50 -8.02
C SER A 124 8.36 -6.34 -9.41
N ALA A 125 7.61 -5.81 -10.37
CA ALA A 125 8.13 -5.51 -11.71
C ALA A 125 9.22 -4.43 -11.68
N ALA A 126 9.05 -3.38 -10.86
CA ALA A 126 10.05 -2.34 -10.69
C ALA A 126 11.36 -2.91 -10.14
N ILE A 127 11.30 -3.73 -9.09
CA ILE A 127 12.46 -4.40 -8.50
C ILE A 127 13.18 -5.29 -9.53
N GLY A 128 12.43 -6.12 -10.27
CA GLY A 128 13.01 -6.98 -11.30
C GLY A 128 13.76 -6.19 -12.37
N ARG A 129 13.22 -5.03 -12.74
CA ARG A 129 13.82 -4.11 -13.73
C ARG A 129 15.11 -3.46 -13.23
N LEU A 130 15.13 -3.02 -11.97
CA LEU A 130 16.29 -2.41 -11.34
C LEU A 130 17.45 -3.42 -11.24
N LEU A 131 17.17 -4.64 -10.81
CA LEU A 131 18.18 -5.70 -10.73
C LEU A 131 18.75 -6.07 -12.10
N ALA A 132 17.91 -6.19 -13.14
CA ALA A 132 18.37 -6.47 -14.50
C ALA A 132 19.37 -5.42 -15.03
N ARG A 133 19.33 -4.20 -14.48
CA ARG A 133 20.20 -3.08 -14.86
C ARG A 133 21.37 -2.89 -13.91
N GLY A 134 21.53 -3.77 -12.91
CA GLY A 134 22.55 -3.63 -11.88
C GLY A 134 22.35 -2.40 -10.98
N GLU A 135 21.11 -1.91 -10.87
CA GLU A 135 20.78 -0.73 -10.09
C GLU A 135 20.39 -1.12 -8.65
N PRO A 136 20.71 -0.29 -7.63
CA PRO A 136 20.44 -0.62 -6.25
C PRO A 136 18.94 -0.59 -5.93
N LEU A 137 18.52 -1.50 -5.04
CA LEU A 137 17.15 -1.53 -4.53
C LEU A 137 17.02 -0.60 -3.32
N GLU A 138 16.59 0.62 -3.62
CA GLU A 138 16.34 1.68 -2.65
C GLU A 138 14.88 2.13 -2.74
N GLN A 139 14.27 2.53 -1.62
CA GLN A 139 12.87 2.97 -1.54
C GLN A 139 12.54 4.00 -2.63
N ASN A 140 13.33 5.08 -2.71
CA ASN A 140 13.11 6.14 -3.69
C ASN A 140 13.27 5.66 -5.14
N ARG A 141 14.22 4.74 -5.41
CA ARG A 141 14.44 4.20 -6.77
C ARG A 141 13.33 3.24 -7.19
N ILE A 142 12.88 2.38 -6.28
CA ILE A 142 11.76 1.46 -6.51
C ILE A 142 10.51 2.27 -6.83
N CYS A 143 10.22 3.29 -6.02
CA CYS A 143 9.08 4.18 -6.22
C CYS A 143 9.16 5.00 -7.51
N ASP A 144 10.31 5.59 -7.85
CA ASP A 144 10.52 6.26 -9.14
C ASP A 144 10.28 5.29 -10.30
N GLN A 145 10.78 4.06 -10.17
CA GLN A 145 10.58 3.06 -11.19
C GLN A 145 9.10 2.67 -11.35
N VAL A 146 8.33 2.61 -10.26
CA VAL A 146 6.86 2.44 -10.33
C VAL A 146 6.21 3.62 -11.04
N ALA A 147 6.57 4.87 -10.70
CA ALA A 147 6.05 6.06 -11.37
C ALA A 147 6.29 6.02 -12.89
N ARG A 148 7.49 5.58 -13.32
CA ARG A 148 7.82 5.41 -14.74
C ARG A 148 7.00 4.31 -15.42
N LEU A 149 6.76 3.19 -14.76
CA LEU A 149 5.89 2.11 -15.27
C LEU A 149 4.45 2.62 -15.43
N SER A 150 4.01 3.47 -14.51
CA SER A 150 2.64 3.96 -14.39
C SER A 150 2.41 5.34 -15.03
N ARG A 151 3.37 5.84 -15.82
CA ARG A 151 3.28 7.17 -16.43
C ARG A 151 2.00 7.32 -17.27
N ASN A 152 1.28 8.42 -17.03
CA ASN A 152 0.01 8.79 -17.68
C ASN A 152 -1.13 7.78 -17.48
N ILE A 153 -1.03 6.84 -16.53
CA ILE A 153 -2.11 5.89 -16.24
C ILE A 153 -3.39 6.61 -15.81
N VAL A 154 -3.31 7.72 -15.08
CA VAL A 154 -4.49 8.48 -14.64
C VAL A 154 -5.18 9.11 -15.84
N ALA A 155 -4.41 9.77 -16.72
CA ALA A 155 -4.93 10.37 -17.94
C ALA A 155 -5.55 9.31 -18.86
N HIS A 156 -4.87 8.19 -19.07
CA HIS A 156 -5.32 7.13 -19.98
C HIS A 156 -6.52 6.32 -19.45
N GLU A 157 -6.56 6.03 -18.14
CA GLU A 157 -7.59 5.15 -17.58
C GLU A 157 -8.78 5.87 -16.98
N LEU A 158 -8.59 7.04 -16.36
CA LEU A 158 -9.63 7.71 -15.58
C LEU A 158 -10.24 8.93 -16.30
N SER A 159 -9.49 9.56 -17.20
CA SER A 159 -9.94 10.77 -17.93
C SER A 159 -10.64 10.47 -19.26
N ALA A 160 -10.55 9.25 -19.78
CA ALA A 160 -11.11 8.90 -21.07
C ALA A 160 -12.65 8.89 -21.04
N LYS A 161 -13.28 9.67 -21.93
CA LYS A 161 -14.73 9.57 -22.21
C LYS A 161 -15.01 8.26 -22.94
N LYS A 162 -15.26 7.19 -22.18
CA LYS A 162 -15.72 5.92 -22.74
C LYS A 162 -17.22 5.96 -22.97
N ALA A 163 -17.67 5.36 -24.08
CA ALA A 163 -19.08 5.07 -24.28
C ALA A 163 -19.48 3.93 -23.34
N GLY A 164 -20.30 4.21 -22.32
CA GLY A 164 -20.78 3.20 -21.36
C GLY A 164 -20.88 3.71 -19.93
N LYS A 165 -21.24 2.80 -19.01
CA LYS A 165 -21.32 3.10 -17.58
C LYS A 165 -19.90 3.20 -17.01
N LEU A 166 -19.58 4.34 -16.41
CA LEU A 166 -18.31 4.56 -15.73
C LEU A 166 -18.13 3.57 -14.57
N THR A 167 -16.90 3.10 -14.40
CA THR A 167 -16.47 2.38 -13.20
C THR A 167 -16.47 3.32 -12.00
N LYS A 168 -16.51 2.78 -10.77
CA LYS A 168 -16.45 3.60 -9.53
C LYS A 168 -15.24 4.53 -9.54
N SER A 169 -14.08 4.03 -9.97
CA SER A 169 -12.83 4.80 -10.02
C SER A 169 -12.88 5.94 -11.04
N GLU A 170 -13.43 5.71 -12.24
CA GLU A 170 -13.66 6.77 -13.23
C GLU A 170 -14.65 7.83 -12.71
N THR A 171 -15.76 7.40 -12.08
CA THR A 171 -16.72 8.32 -11.47
C THR A 171 -16.08 9.18 -10.38
N HIS A 172 -15.32 8.59 -9.45
CA HIS A 172 -14.67 9.34 -8.39
C HIS A 172 -13.66 10.35 -8.93
N PHE A 173 -12.89 9.97 -9.95
CA PHE A 173 -11.96 10.88 -10.58
C PHE A 173 -12.66 12.03 -11.32
N GLN A 174 -13.68 11.73 -12.14
CA GLN A 174 -14.38 12.75 -12.92
C GLN A 174 -15.21 13.71 -12.07
N CYS A 175 -15.80 13.23 -10.97
CA CYS A 175 -16.62 14.06 -10.09
C CYS A 175 -15.80 14.82 -9.03
N TYR A 176 -14.72 14.22 -8.53
CA TYR A 176 -14.03 14.71 -7.32
C TYR A 176 -12.51 14.84 -7.48
N GLY A 177 -11.92 14.48 -8.62
CA GLY A 177 -10.47 14.51 -8.85
C GLY A 177 -9.68 13.39 -8.15
N LEU A 178 -10.37 12.43 -7.52
CA LEU A 178 -9.71 11.38 -6.73
C LEU A 178 -9.20 10.26 -7.63
N SER A 179 -7.87 10.20 -7.82
CA SER A 179 -7.19 9.23 -8.67
C SER A 179 -7.01 7.84 -8.03
N GLY A 180 -7.13 7.74 -6.70
CA GLY A 180 -6.96 6.51 -5.94
C GLY A 180 -5.64 5.78 -6.24
N ALA A 181 -5.68 4.44 -6.26
CA ALA A 181 -4.51 3.59 -6.46
C ALA A 181 -3.71 3.93 -7.74
N ARG A 182 -4.37 4.41 -8.82
CA ARG A 182 -3.69 4.80 -10.06
C ARG A 182 -2.79 6.02 -9.84
N GLY A 183 -3.28 7.02 -9.12
CA GLY A 183 -2.50 8.23 -8.81
C GLY A 183 -1.38 7.95 -7.81
N GLU A 184 -1.62 7.06 -6.85
CA GLU A 184 -0.54 6.58 -5.97
C GLU A 184 0.57 5.92 -6.80
N ALA A 185 0.24 5.00 -7.70
CA ALA A 185 1.25 4.38 -8.56
C ALA A 185 1.94 5.38 -9.50
N GLU A 186 1.19 6.25 -10.18
CA GLU A 186 1.73 7.27 -11.10
C GLU A 186 2.68 8.24 -10.40
N SER A 187 2.42 8.57 -9.14
CA SER A 187 3.28 9.42 -8.32
C SER A 187 4.42 8.67 -7.60
N GLY A 188 4.53 7.36 -7.80
CA GLY A 188 5.53 6.53 -7.13
C GLY A 188 5.27 6.38 -5.63
N PHE A 189 4.02 6.19 -5.25
CA PHE A 189 3.53 6.11 -3.86
C PHE A 189 3.92 7.33 -3.03
N ARG A 190 3.58 8.54 -3.53
CA ARG A 190 3.92 9.80 -2.87
C ARG A 190 3.46 9.80 -1.41
N THR A 191 2.23 9.38 -1.13
CA THR A 191 1.67 9.33 0.23
C THR A 191 2.50 8.44 1.15
N VAL A 192 2.96 7.28 0.66
CA VAL A 192 3.83 6.39 1.43
C VAL A 192 5.18 7.06 1.72
N ARG A 193 5.79 7.68 0.71
CA ARG A 193 7.12 8.30 0.85
C ARG A 193 7.13 9.54 1.74
N THR A 194 6.10 10.37 1.67
CA THR A 194 6.08 11.67 2.34
C THR A 194 5.33 11.67 3.66
N GLN A 195 4.46 10.70 3.91
CA GLN A 195 3.66 10.64 5.14
C GLN A 195 3.90 9.35 5.91
N ALA A 196 3.72 8.18 5.27
CA ALA A 196 3.72 6.91 5.99
C ALA A 196 5.11 6.46 6.47
N LEU A 197 6.10 6.37 5.57
CA LEU A 197 7.47 5.96 5.91
C LEU A 197 8.13 6.89 6.95
N PRO A 198 8.01 8.23 6.87
CA PRO A 198 8.52 9.11 7.93
C PRO A 198 7.94 8.81 9.31
N VAL A 199 6.62 8.60 9.41
CA VAL A 199 5.96 8.27 10.69
C VAL A 199 6.41 6.91 11.19
N PHE A 200 6.37 5.89 10.31
CA PHE A 200 6.78 4.53 10.65
C PHE A 200 8.21 4.50 11.18
N ASN A 201 9.15 5.08 10.44
CA ASN A 201 10.57 5.09 10.81
C ASN A 201 10.81 5.84 12.12
N ARG A 202 10.14 6.99 12.33
CA ARG A 202 10.26 7.76 13.56
C ARG A 202 9.79 6.93 14.77
N VAL A 203 8.60 6.33 14.69
CA VAL A 203 8.05 5.56 15.82
C VAL A 203 8.89 4.31 16.10
N VAL A 204 9.38 3.62 15.07
CA VAL A 204 10.34 2.50 15.26
C VAL A 204 11.62 2.98 15.95
N GLN A 205 12.17 4.13 15.56
CA GLN A 205 13.39 4.66 16.18
C GLN A 205 13.18 5.11 17.64
N GLU A 206 12.02 5.70 17.95
CA GLU A 206 11.71 6.24 19.28
C GLU A 206 11.26 5.15 20.27
N HIS A 207 10.60 4.09 19.80
CA HIS A 207 9.93 3.12 20.67
C HIS A 207 10.38 1.66 20.50
N ASP A 208 11.15 1.34 19.45
CA ASP A 208 11.53 -0.04 19.10
C ASP A 208 10.32 -1.00 18.97
N ASP A 209 9.17 -0.47 18.57
CA ASP A 209 7.91 -1.21 18.45
C ASP A 209 7.31 -1.03 17.06
N THR A 210 7.43 -2.08 16.24
CA THR A 210 6.89 -2.12 14.87
C THR A 210 5.36 -2.14 14.86
N HIS A 211 4.71 -2.79 15.83
CA HIS A 211 3.26 -2.85 15.91
C HIS A 211 2.69 -1.46 16.20
N LEU A 212 3.26 -0.77 17.20
CA LEU A 212 2.92 0.61 17.52
C LEU A 212 3.18 1.55 16.34
N ALA A 213 4.30 1.40 15.65
CA ALA A 213 4.62 2.17 14.46
C ALA A 213 3.59 1.99 13.34
N LEU A 214 3.14 0.76 13.10
CA LEU A 214 2.11 0.48 12.09
C LEU A 214 0.76 1.08 12.46
N LEU A 215 0.33 0.98 13.72
CA LEU A 215 -0.92 1.60 14.17
C LEU A 215 -0.89 3.12 14.01
N GLN A 216 0.19 3.76 14.45
CA GLN A 216 0.36 5.20 14.30
C GLN A 216 0.42 5.62 12.83
N THR A 217 1.06 4.81 11.99
CA THR A 217 1.14 5.03 10.53
C THR A 217 -0.22 4.86 9.86
N LEU A 218 -1.01 3.86 10.23
CA LEU A 218 -2.36 3.67 9.72
C LEU A 218 -3.24 4.87 10.04
N LEU A 219 -3.15 5.38 11.27
CA LEU A 219 -3.88 6.57 11.68
C LEU A 219 -3.46 7.80 10.84
N HIS A 220 -2.17 7.94 10.52
CA HIS A 220 -1.67 8.96 9.58
C HIS A 220 -2.08 8.73 8.13
N LEU A 221 -2.29 7.49 7.69
CA LEU A 221 -2.82 7.25 6.35
C LEU A 221 -4.30 7.62 6.30
N MET A 222 -5.09 7.20 7.29
CA MET A 222 -6.53 7.45 7.35
C MET A 222 -6.88 8.95 7.35
N ALA A 223 -6.02 9.80 7.89
CA ALA A 223 -6.34 11.22 8.03
C ALA A 223 -5.91 12.14 6.87
N TRP A 224 -5.14 11.62 5.91
CA TRP A 224 -4.60 12.40 4.80
C TRP A 224 -4.70 11.69 3.45
N ASN A 225 -4.89 10.37 3.43
CA ASN A 225 -5.14 9.64 2.19
C ASN A 225 -6.55 9.94 1.68
N ASP A 226 -6.65 10.25 0.40
CA ASP A 226 -7.91 10.42 -0.34
C ASP A 226 -8.49 9.04 -0.72
N ASP A 227 -8.88 8.28 0.30
CA ASP A 227 -9.24 6.88 0.16
C ASP A 227 -10.57 6.68 -0.57
N THR A 228 -10.46 6.29 -1.84
CA THR A 228 -11.63 6.01 -2.69
C THR A 228 -12.51 4.86 -2.22
N ASN A 229 -12.05 3.99 -1.30
CA ASN A 229 -12.92 2.98 -0.66
C ASN A 229 -13.93 3.63 0.30
N LEU A 230 -13.52 4.68 1.03
CA LEU A 230 -14.43 5.45 1.87
C LEU A 230 -15.48 6.16 1.02
N VAL A 231 -15.06 6.78 -0.09
CA VAL A 231 -15.99 7.43 -1.02
C VAL A 231 -16.97 6.42 -1.63
N SER A 232 -16.51 5.20 -1.92
CA SER A 232 -17.37 4.13 -2.44
C SER A 232 -18.49 3.70 -1.48
N ARG A 233 -18.30 3.87 -0.16
CA ARG A 233 -19.22 3.40 0.88
C ARG A 233 -20.04 4.51 1.51
N GLY A 234 -19.44 5.67 1.76
CA GLY A 234 -20.05 6.80 2.45
C GLY A 234 -19.93 8.13 1.71
N GLY A 235 -19.51 8.15 0.45
CA GLY A 235 -19.28 9.39 -0.29
C GLY A 235 -18.15 10.25 0.29
N LEU A 236 -18.09 11.51 -0.15
CA LEU A 236 -17.11 12.47 0.40
C LEU A 236 -17.33 12.73 1.89
N GLU A 237 -18.57 12.67 2.37
CA GLU A 237 -18.88 12.80 3.80
C GLU A 237 -18.19 11.69 4.61
N GLY A 238 -18.28 10.44 4.15
CA GLY A 238 -17.60 9.31 4.79
C GLY A 238 -16.07 9.45 4.78
N LEU A 239 -15.49 9.90 3.67
CA LEU A 239 -14.05 10.20 3.58
C LEU A 239 -13.65 11.27 4.61
N TYR A 240 -14.32 12.41 4.59
CA TYR A 240 -14.00 13.52 5.49
C TYR A 240 -14.28 13.20 6.96
N TYR A 241 -15.29 12.40 7.26
CA TYR A 241 -15.53 11.93 8.62
C TYR A 241 -14.31 11.17 9.17
N VAL A 242 -13.84 10.16 8.42
CA VAL A 242 -12.67 9.36 8.83
C VAL A 242 -11.45 10.26 8.96
N GLN A 243 -11.24 11.17 8.00
CA GLN A 243 -10.10 12.07 8.06
C GLN A 243 -10.13 12.94 9.30
N GLN A 244 -11.29 13.53 9.63
CA GLN A 244 -11.44 14.37 10.82
C GLN A 244 -11.26 13.59 12.12
N GLN A 245 -11.81 12.38 12.23
CA GLN A 245 -11.64 11.57 13.45
C GLN A 245 -10.18 11.14 13.64
N ALA A 246 -9.51 10.72 12.58
CA ALA A 246 -8.10 10.33 12.65
C ALA A 246 -7.19 11.53 12.96
N GLN A 247 -7.45 12.72 12.39
CA GLN A 247 -6.74 13.97 12.73
C GLN A 247 -6.94 14.34 14.20
N LYS A 248 -8.18 14.24 14.71
CA LYS A 248 -8.51 14.49 16.12
C LYS A 248 -7.71 13.58 17.05
N LEU A 249 -7.67 12.27 16.77
CA LEU A 249 -6.87 11.33 17.56
C LEU A 249 -5.38 11.67 17.51
N LEU A 250 -4.87 12.05 16.33
CA LEU A 250 -3.46 12.43 16.20
C LEU A 250 -3.09 13.71 16.93
N TRP A 251 -3.99 14.71 16.97
CA TRP A 251 -3.79 15.90 17.81
C TRP A 251 -3.75 15.58 19.31
N GLN A 252 -4.34 14.48 19.73
CA GLN A 252 -4.27 13.98 21.11
C GLN A 252 -3.00 13.13 21.36
N GLY A 253 -2.19 12.87 20.34
CA GLY A 253 -0.98 12.03 20.42
C GLY A 253 -1.09 10.67 19.72
N GLY A 254 -2.27 10.33 19.18
CA GLY A 254 -2.53 9.08 18.48
C GLY A 254 -2.42 7.87 19.40
N VAL A 255 -1.84 6.78 18.91
CA VAL A 255 -1.63 5.56 19.70
C VAL A 255 -0.42 5.63 20.65
N LEU A 256 0.35 6.73 20.61
CA LEU A 256 1.57 6.89 21.40
C LEU A 256 1.31 7.39 22.83
N VAL A 257 0.07 7.76 23.15
CA VAL A 257 -0.35 8.23 24.47
C VAL A 257 -1.19 7.20 25.19
N GLU A 258 -1.26 7.30 26.52
CA GLU A 258 -2.16 6.48 27.33
C GLU A 258 -3.62 6.65 26.86
N GLY A 259 -4.34 5.53 26.68
CA GLY A 259 -5.70 5.53 26.14
C GLY A 259 -5.77 5.59 24.60
N GLY A 260 -4.65 5.75 23.89
CA GLY A 260 -4.63 5.91 22.44
C GLY A 260 -5.10 4.67 21.67
N ILE A 261 -4.79 3.48 22.18
CA ILE A 261 -5.23 2.20 21.58
C ILE A 261 -6.74 2.01 21.77
N GLU A 262 -7.27 2.31 22.95
CA GLU A 262 -8.69 2.26 23.27
C GLU A 262 -9.49 3.27 22.44
N ALA A 263 -8.91 4.45 22.20
CA ALA A 263 -9.50 5.45 21.32
C ALA A 263 -9.52 4.97 19.86
N MET A 264 -8.48 4.26 19.41
CA MET A 264 -8.45 3.62 18.08
C MET A 264 -9.46 2.47 17.97
N GLN A 265 -9.68 1.68 19.03
CA GLN A 265 -10.75 0.66 19.08
C GLN A 265 -12.15 1.29 19.06
N SER A 266 -12.33 2.43 19.74
CA SER A 266 -13.60 3.16 19.70
C SER A 266 -13.89 3.69 18.29
N LEU A 267 -12.86 4.22 17.62
CA LEU A 267 -12.98 4.62 16.21
C LEU A 267 -13.32 3.43 15.31
N ASP A 268 -12.75 2.25 15.58
CA ASP A 268 -13.09 1.02 14.85
C ASP A 268 -14.59 0.72 14.93
N ASP A 269 -15.14 0.66 16.14
CA ASP A 269 -16.56 0.39 16.36
C ASP A 269 -17.46 1.44 15.67
N GLU A 270 -17.05 2.71 15.66
CA GLU A 270 -17.76 3.78 14.95
C GLU A 270 -17.73 3.60 13.42
N LEU A 271 -16.59 3.24 12.84
CA LEU A 271 -16.47 3.05 11.40
C LEU A 271 -17.24 1.82 10.93
N ILE A 272 -17.24 0.74 11.72
CA ILE A 272 -18.04 -0.45 11.49
C ILE A 272 -19.54 -0.09 11.46
N LEU A 273 -20.01 0.65 12.47
CA LEU A 273 -21.41 1.08 12.56
C LEU A 273 -21.83 1.93 11.35
N ARG A 274 -20.92 2.78 10.85
CA ARG A 274 -21.13 3.64 9.67
C ARG A 274 -20.88 2.94 8.33
N ASN A 275 -20.50 1.66 8.35
CA ASN A 275 -20.13 0.89 7.17
C ASN A 275 -18.98 1.54 6.36
N LEU A 276 -18.03 2.19 7.04
CA LEU A 276 -16.87 2.86 6.44
C LEU A 276 -15.63 1.96 6.55
N SER A 277 -14.90 1.79 5.44
CA SER A 277 -13.72 0.94 5.40
C SER A 277 -12.58 1.64 4.63
N PRO A 278 -11.49 2.05 5.31
CA PRO A 278 -10.34 2.73 4.70
C PRO A 278 -9.38 1.75 4.00
N GLY A 279 -9.89 0.99 3.03
CA GLY A 279 -9.14 -0.08 2.37
C GLY A 279 -7.93 0.40 1.55
N GLY A 280 -7.97 1.62 1.01
CA GLY A 280 -6.80 2.19 0.32
C GLY A 280 -5.68 2.53 1.30
N SER A 281 -6.04 2.97 2.51
CA SER A 281 -5.09 3.21 3.59
C SER A 281 -4.45 1.92 4.08
N ALA A 282 -5.20 0.81 4.13
CA ALA A 282 -4.66 -0.53 4.39
C ALA A 282 -3.63 -0.96 3.33
N ASP A 283 -3.97 -0.83 2.03
CA ASP A 283 -3.04 -1.15 0.94
C ASP A 283 -1.73 -0.36 1.06
N LEU A 284 -1.82 0.95 1.35
CA LEU A 284 -0.64 1.81 1.54
C LEU A 284 0.16 1.45 2.80
N LEU A 285 -0.49 0.96 3.85
CA LEU A 285 0.20 0.47 5.04
C LEU A 285 1.05 -0.78 4.74
N ALA A 286 0.50 -1.73 3.98
CA ALA A 286 1.23 -2.90 3.52
C ALA A 286 2.44 -2.50 2.64
N VAL A 287 2.25 -1.54 1.73
CA VAL A 287 3.35 -0.98 0.92
C VAL A 287 4.40 -0.30 1.80
N THR A 288 3.99 0.43 2.84
CA THR A 288 4.90 1.08 3.79
C THR A 288 5.79 0.06 4.50
N TRP A 289 5.18 -0.99 5.05
CA TRP A 289 5.92 -2.06 5.72
C TRP A 289 6.89 -2.75 4.75
N PHE A 290 6.44 -3.05 3.53
CA PHE A 290 7.29 -3.64 2.49
C PHE A 290 8.50 -2.75 2.16
N LEU A 291 8.27 -1.47 1.88
CA LEU A 291 9.33 -0.53 1.53
C LEU A 291 10.32 -0.28 2.68
N SER A 292 9.87 -0.40 3.94
CA SER A 292 10.76 -0.25 5.11
C SER A 292 11.91 -1.28 5.15
N HIS A 293 11.81 -2.38 4.40
CA HIS A 293 12.87 -3.39 4.28
C HIS A 293 13.99 -2.98 3.30
N PHE A 294 13.81 -1.89 2.57
CA PHE A 294 14.81 -1.35 1.65
C PHE A 294 15.41 -0.07 2.24
N PRO A 295 16.70 0.23 1.98
CA PRO A 295 17.29 1.51 2.34
C PRO A 295 16.56 2.67 1.64
N ALA A 296 16.44 3.83 2.30
CA ALA A 296 15.76 4.99 1.73
C ALA A 296 16.33 5.42 0.37
N GLY A 297 17.66 5.42 0.26
CA GLY A 297 18.39 5.83 -0.93
C GLY A 297 18.35 7.32 -1.23
N SER A 298 18.91 7.69 -2.37
CA SER A 298 18.96 9.10 -2.79
C SER A 298 17.57 9.62 -3.19
N LEU A 299 17.29 10.89 -2.90
CA LEU A 299 16.14 11.58 -3.46
C LEU A 299 16.45 11.91 -4.93
N TYR A 300 15.65 11.38 -5.84
CA TYR A 300 15.73 11.75 -7.26
C TYR A 300 14.79 12.94 -7.48
N PRO A 301 15.27 14.07 -8.02
CA PRO A 301 14.37 15.15 -8.41
C PRO A 301 13.43 14.68 -9.53
N GLU A 302 12.17 15.11 -9.44
CA GLU A 302 11.11 14.90 -10.43
C GLU A 302 11.49 15.47 -11.81
#